data_AF-A0A1E3P903-F1
#
_entry.id   AF-A0A1E3P903-F1
#
_cell.length_a   1.000
_cell.length_b   1.000
_cell.length_c   1.000
_cell.angle_alpha   90.00
_cell.angle_beta   90.00
_cell.angle_gamma   90.00
#
_symmetry.space_group_name_H-M   'P 1'
#
loop_
_entity.id
_entity.type
_entity.pdbx_description
1 polymer ?
#
loop_
_entity_poly.entity_id
_entity_poly.type
_entity_poly.pdbx_seq_one_letter_code
_entity_poly.pdbx_strand_id
1 'polypeptide(L)'
;CKICEKVIRRDMSRHMRIHEEVSRFRCVYPRGNCAHKTGFFNRQYDFKKHLLHFHFEFDDGEVKKFYSLNEKLPHWGTCTCGVRFTGGDWLNNHILTKDPQKLCSHLKRLKELESSSIVPSRKI
;
A
#
# COMPACT_ATOMS: atom_id res chain seq x y z
N CYS A 1 -9.84 20.82 17.51
CA CYS A 1 -10.15 20.60 16.09
C CYS A 1 -11.51 21.21 15.85
N LYS A 2 -11.71 21.96 14.77
CA LYS A 2 -13.02 22.60 14.52
C LYS A 2 -14.10 21.63 14.04
N ILE A 3 -13.72 20.40 13.65
CA ILE A 3 -14.64 19.39 13.09
C ILE A 3 -15.02 18.34 14.14
N CYS A 4 -14.05 17.86 14.94
CA CYS A 4 -14.29 16.82 15.95
C CYS A 4 -13.98 17.26 17.39
N GLU A 5 -13.76 18.56 17.62
CA GLU A 5 -13.57 19.20 18.93
C GLU A 5 -12.35 18.73 19.74
N LYS A 6 -11.60 17.72 19.28
CA LYS A 6 -10.40 17.21 19.94
C LYS A 6 -9.27 18.24 20.02
N VAL A 7 -8.64 18.36 21.20
CA VAL A 7 -7.46 19.21 21.40
C VAL A 7 -6.21 18.51 20.87
N ILE A 8 -5.62 19.04 19.80
CA ILE A 8 -4.39 18.51 19.18
C ILE A 8 -3.28 19.54 19.33
N ARG A 9 -2.23 19.19 20.09
CA ARG A 9 -1.15 20.12 20.46
C ARG A 9 0.04 20.16 19.50
N ARG A 10 0.40 19.02 18.89
CA ARG A 10 1.67 18.91 18.12
C ARG A 10 1.52 18.99 16.60
N ASP A 11 0.44 18.46 16.02
CA ASP A 11 0.31 18.41 14.57
C ASP A 11 -1.15 18.50 14.12
N MET A 12 -1.70 19.71 14.21
CA MET A 12 -3.07 19.99 13.78
C MET A 12 -3.23 19.77 12.27
N SER A 13 -2.24 20.15 11.45
CA SER A 13 -2.29 19.97 10.00
C SER A 13 -2.41 18.50 9.60
N ARG A 14 -1.67 17.60 10.26
CA ARG A 14 -1.82 16.15 10.07
C ARG A 14 -3.15 15.64 10.58
N HIS A 15 -3.67 16.20 11.66
CA HIS A 15 -4.97 15.83 12.19
C HIS A 15 -6.09 16.18 11.22
N MET A 16 -6.07 17.37 10.60
CA MET A 16 -7.11 17.78 9.64
C MET A 16 -7.25 16.82 8.45
N ARG A 17 -6.18 16.07 8.09
CA ARG A 17 -6.23 15.05 7.03
C ARG A 17 -7.14 13.86 7.33
N ILE A 18 -7.57 13.64 8.58
CA ILE A 18 -8.57 12.60 8.87
C ILE A 18 -9.97 13.02 8.44
N HIS A 19 -10.18 14.33 8.19
CA HIS A 19 -11.44 14.92 7.78
C HIS A 19 -11.50 15.18 6.26
N GLU A 20 -10.41 14.93 5.53
CA GLU A 20 -10.42 14.98 4.08
C GLU A 20 -11.26 13.80 3.54
N GLU A 21 -12.26 14.11 2.71
CA GLU A 21 -13.15 13.11 2.10
C GLU A 21 -12.38 12.19 1.13
N VAL A 22 -11.37 12.75 0.45
CA VAL A 22 -10.55 12.03 -0.52
C VAL A 22 -9.27 11.52 0.15
N SER A 23 -9.15 10.21 0.25
CA SER A 23 -7.90 9.60 0.69
C SER A 23 -6.79 9.81 -0.34
N ARG A 24 -5.60 10.16 0.12
CA ARG A 24 -4.48 10.51 -0.78
C ARG A 24 -3.77 9.30 -1.40
N PHE A 25 -3.87 8.14 -0.77
CA PHE A 25 -3.20 6.93 -1.22
C PHE A 25 -4.17 5.76 -1.20
N ARG A 26 -4.19 4.99 -2.29
CA ARG A 26 -4.93 3.74 -2.41
C ARG A 26 -3.93 2.60 -2.56
N CYS A 27 -4.20 1.45 -1.93
CA CYS A 27 -3.45 0.22 -2.17
C CYS A 27 -3.45 -0.08 -3.68
N VAL A 28 -2.26 -0.38 -4.21
CA VAL A 28 -2.09 -0.63 -5.64
C VAL A 28 -2.57 -2.01 -6.06
N TYR A 29 -2.75 -2.92 -5.10
CA TYR A 29 -3.29 -4.26 -5.34
C TYR A 29 -4.82 -4.19 -5.43
N PRO A 30 -5.43 -4.98 -6.34
CA PRO A 30 -6.88 -5.18 -6.40
C PRO A 30 -7.54 -5.46 -5.05
N ARG A 31 -8.82 -5.11 -4.91
CA ARG A 31 -9.56 -5.26 -3.65
C ARG A 31 -9.51 -6.71 -3.14
N GLY A 32 -9.69 -7.70 -4.01
CA GLY A 32 -9.65 -9.12 -3.68
C GLY A 32 -8.27 -9.63 -3.24
N ASN A 33 -7.21 -8.86 -3.48
CA ASN A 33 -5.83 -9.21 -3.14
C ASN A 33 -5.28 -8.36 -1.98
N CYS A 34 -6.10 -7.52 -1.36
CA CYS A 34 -5.69 -6.60 -0.30
C CYS A 34 -6.49 -6.86 0.99
N ALA A 35 -5.80 -7.30 2.05
CA ALA A 35 -6.41 -7.58 3.35
C ALA A 35 -6.81 -6.32 4.15
N HIS A 36 -6.32 -5.13 3.77
CA HIS A 36 -6.70 -3.89 4.47
C HIS A 36 -8.18 -3.58 4.24
N LYS A 37 -8.95 -3.20 5.28
CA LYS A 37 -10.42 -3.08 5.21
C LYS A 37 -10.94 -2.12 4.13
N THR A 38 -10.24 -1.02 3.91
CA THR A 38 -10.66 0.01 2.93
C THR A 38 -9.70 0.09 1.75
N GLY A 39 -8.44 -0.36 1.92
CA GLY A 39 -7.36 -0.09 0.98
C GLY A 39 -6.97 1.39 0.84
N PHE A 40 -7.48 2.29 1.68
CA PHE A 40 -7.25 3.73 1.58
C PHE A 40 -6.44 4.28 2.76
N PHE A 41 -5.57 5.25 2.50
CA PHE A 41 -4.65 5.84 3.48
C PHE A 41 -4.48 7.34 3.26
N ASN A 42 -4.37 8.09 4.37
CA ASN A 42 -4.15 9.56 4.34
C ASN A 42 -2.68 9.93 4.59
N ARG A 43 -1.83 8.95 4.96
CA ARG A 43 -0.40 9.14 5.21
C ARG A 43 0.41 8.18 4.36
N GLN A 44 1.42 8.72 3.67
CA GLN A 44 2.33 7.92 2.84
C GLN A 44 3.08 6.87 3.67
N TYR A 45 3.41 7.19 4.92
CA TYR A 45 4.08 6.28 5.85
C TYR A 45 3.24 5.02 6.10
N ASP A 46 1.97 5.20 6.47
CA ASP A 46 1.05 4.08 6.76
C ASP A 46 0.77 3.26 5.50
N PHE A 47 0.63 3.92 4.36
CA PHE A 47 0.49 3.29 3.05
C PHE A 47 1.70 2.39 2.72
N LYS A 48 2.93 2.90 2.81
CA LYS A 48 4.16 2.12 2.56
C LYS A 48 4.32 0.97 3.55
N LYS A 49 4.05 1.22 4.84
CA LYS A 49 4.08 0.18 5.88
C LYS A 49 3.08 -0.93 5.61
N HIS A 50 1.86 -0.58 5.17
CA HIS A 50 0.85 -1.55 4.75
C HIS A 50 1.35 -2.44 3.60
N LEU A 51 1.95 -1.85 2.56
CA LEU A 51 2.48 -2.61 1.43
C LEU A 51 3.51 -3.65 1.88
N LEU A 52 4.46 -3.26 2.72
CA LEU A 52 5.46 -4.19 3.24
C LEU A 52 4.87 -5.27 4.15
N HIS A 53 3.84 -4.93 4.94
CA HIS A 53 3.27 -5.90 5.87
C HIS A 53 2.42 -6.98 5.17
N PHE A 54 1.65 -6.59 4.15
CA PHE A 54 0.64 -7.45 3.54
C PHE A 54 1.01 -7.98 2.15
N HIS A 55 1.95 -7.34 1.45
CA HIS A 55 2.25 -7.66 0.05
C HIS A 55 3.72 -7.97 -0.21
N PHE A 56 4.55 -7.96 0.83
CA PHE A 56 5.95 -8.34 0.76
C PHE A 56 6.23 -9.48 1.75
N GLU A 57 6.96 -10.48 1.28
CA GLU A 57 7.36 -11.63 2.08
C GLU A 57 8.79 -11.43 2.54
N PHE A 58 8.99 -10.95 3.76
CA PHE A 58 10.31 -10.84 4.35
C PHE A 58 10.93 -12.23 4.54
N ASP A 59 12.23 -12.34 4.32
CA ASP A 59 12.98 -13.58 4.54
C ASP A 59 12.97 -13.97 6.03
N ASP A 60 13.02 -12.96 6.91
CA ASP A 60 12.85 -13.10 8.35
C ASP A 60 11.42 -12.68 8.76
N GLY A 61 10.66 -13.62 9.31
CA GLY A 61 9.30 -13.41 9.79
C GLY A 61 9.19 -12.41 10.95
N GLU A 62 10.25 -12.23 11.75
CA GLU A 62 10.27 -11.28 12.86
C GLU A 62 10.16 -9.84 12.40
N VAL A 63 10.63 -9.54 11.18
CA VAL A 63 10.55 -8.21 10.57
C VAL A 63 9.11 -7.72 10.47
N LYS A 64 8.12 -8.63 10.32
CA LYS A 64 6.70 -8.25 10.30
C LYS A 64 6.25 -7.61 11.62
N LYS A 65 6.88 -7.96 12.75
CA LYS A 65 6.57 -7.43 14.09
C LYS A 65 7.07 -6.01 14.31
N PHE A 66 8.07 -5.54 13.55
CA PHE A 66 8.57 -4.17 13.70
C PHE A 66 7.47 -3.13 13.49
N TYR A 67 7.43 -2.15 14.38
CA TYR A 67 6.43 -1.10 14.36
C TYR A 67 6.79 0.02 13.40
N SER A 68 8.08 0.31 13.21
CA SER A 68 8.50 1.36 12.30
C SER A 68 8.60 0.88 10.85
N LEU A 69 8.19 1.73 9.92
CA LEU A 69 8.54 1.57 8.51
C LEU A 69 10.06 1.54 8.33
N ASN A 70 10.80 2.45 8.97
CA ASN A 70 12.24 2.59 8.77
C ASN A 70 13.01 1.34 9.20
N GLU A 71 12.55 0.65 10.24
CA GLU A 71 13.10 -0.62 10.69
C GLU A 71 12.87 -1.74 9.66
N LYS A 72 11.82 -1.67 8.84
CA LYS A 72 11.52 -2.70 7.82
C LYS A 72 12.27 -2.49 6.51
N LEU A 73 12.59 -1.25 6.15
CA LEU A 73 13.19 -0.91 4.86
C LEU A 73 14.49 -1.67 4.53
N PRO A 74 15.45 -1.87 5.46
CA PRO A 74 16.71 -2.51 5.11
C PRO A 74 16.63 -4.04 5.00
N HIS A 75 15.52 -4.65 5.42
CA HIS A 75 15.40 -6.11 5.43
C HIS A 75 15.04 -6.67 4.06
N TRP A 76 15.63 -7.82 3.77
CA TRP A 76 15.42 -8.56 2.53
C TRP A 76 14.13 -9.37 2.56
N GLY A 77 13.61 -9.61 1.37
CA GLY A 77 12.45 -10.44 1.14
C GLY A 77 12.21 -10.69 -0.33
N THR A 78 11.10 -11.37 -0.60
CA THR A 78 10.70 -11.81 -1.92
C THR A 78 9.32 -11.23 -2.26
N CYS A 79 9.20 -10.66 -3.45
CA CYS A 79 7.89 -10.29 -3.98
C CYS A 79 7.16 -11.53 -4.50
N THR A 80 5.83 -11.53 -4.52
CA THR A 80 5.03 -12.62 -5.12
C THR A 80 5.36 -12.90 -6.60
N CYS A 81 6.00 -11.97 -7.30
CA CYS A 81 6.52 -12.23 -8.65
C CYS A 81 7.80 -13.09 -8.70
N GLY A 82 8.38 -13.43 -7.54
CA GLY A 82 9.59 -14.24 -7.40
C GLY A 82 10.89 -13.46 -7.25
N VAL A 83 10.89 -12.14 -7.45
CA VAL A 83 12.12 -11.32 -7.41
C VAL A 83 12.42 -10.84 -5.98
N ARG A 84 13.69 -10.90 -5.59
CA ARG A 84 14.19 -10.49 -4.27
C ARG A 84 14.63 -9.03 -4.23
N PHE A 85 14.37 -8.38 -3.11
CA PHE A 85 14.68 -6.97 -2.86
C PHE A 85 14.87 -6.70 -1.37
N THR A 86 15.46 -5.55 -1.03
CA THR A 86 15.19 -4.92 0.27
C THR A 86 13.78 -4.35 0.28
N GLY A 87 13.17 -4.19 1.46
CA GLY A 87 11.85 -3.56 1.56
C GLY A 87 11.81 -2.16 0.94
N GLY A 88 12.88 -1.37 1.08
CA GLY A 88 13.01 -0.06 0.48
C GLY A 88 13.05 -0.10 -1.05
N ASP A 89 13.89 -0.96 -1.63
CA ASP A 89 14.00 -1.10 -3.09
C ASP A 89 12.72 -1.64 -3.70
N TRP A 90 12.09 -2.63 -3.05
CA TRP A 90 10.82 -3.18 -3.47
C TRP A 90 9.74 -2.11 -3.59
N LEU A 91 9.63 -1.22 -2.59
CA LEU A 91 8.67 -0.12 -2.64
C LEU A 91 8.96 0.84 -3.78
N ASN A 92 10.18 1.36 -3.87
CA ASN A 92 10.47 2.50 -4.74
C ASN A 92 10.72 2.09 -6.20
N ASN A 93 11.35 0.93 -6.41
CA ASN A 93 11.83 0.50 -7.73
C ASN A 93 10.96 -0.60 -8.37
N HIS A 94 10.04 -1.22 -7.62
CA HIS A 94 9.26 -2.37 -8.11
C HIS A 94 7.73 -2.19 -8.03
N ILE A 95 7.19 -1.68 -6.91
CA ILE A 95 5.73 -1.59 -6.69
C ILE A 95 5.19 -0.18 -6.93
N LEU A 96 5.88 0.85 -6.45
CA LEU A 96 5.47 2.25 -6.58
C LEU A 96 6.25 3.00 -7.66
N THR A 97 7.03 2.27 -8.47
CA THR A 97 7.75 2.84 -9.59
C THR A 97 6.79 3.39 -10.65
N LYS A 98 7.20 4.49 -11.30
CA LYS A 98 6.50 5.04 -12.46
C LYS A 98 6.95 4.39 -13.78
N ASP A 99 8.05 3.66 -13.75
CA ASP A 99 8.61 2.96 -14.91
C ASP A 99 7.83 1.67 -15.18
N PRO A 100 7.08 1.59 -16.29
CA PRO A 100 6.29 0.41 -16.60
C PRO A 100 7.14 -0.84 -16.79
N GLN A 101 8.41 -0.75 -17.18
CA GLN A 101 9.24 -1.93 -17.39
C GLN A 101 9.68 -2.56 -16.06
N LYS A 102 9.90 -1.73 -15.03
CA LYS A 102 10.31 -2.17 -13.68
C LYS A 102 9.13 -2.57 -12.80
N LEU A 103 7.93 -2.10 -13.14
CA LEU A 103 6.71 -2.41 -12.40
C LEU A 103 6.47 -3.92 -12.36
N CYS A 104 6.17 -4.42 -11.16
CA CYS A 104 5.90 -5.84 -10.88
C CYS A 104 4.96 -6.49 -11.90
N SER A 105 5.43 -7.56 -12.55
CA SER A 105 4.67 -8.33 -13.54
C SER A 105 3.41 -8.96 -12.95
N HIS A 106 3.51 -9.52 -11.73
CA HIS A 106 2.36 -10.09 -11.04
C HIS A 106 1.30 -9.03 -10.73
N LEU A 107 1.71 -7.84 -10.28
CA LEU A 107 0.79 -6.74 -10.02
C LEU A 107 0.09 -6.25 -11.29
N LYS A 108 0.80 -6.16 -12.41
CA LYS A 108 0.20 -5.81 -13.72
C LYS A 108 -0.89 -6.81 -14.09
N ARG A 109 -0.56 -8.10 -14.04
CA ARG A 109 -1.50 -9.19 -14.34
C ARG A 109 -2.76 -9.13 -13.47
N LEU A 110 -2.60 -8.88 -12.17
CA LEU A 110 -3.73 -8.74 -11.26
C LEU A 110 -4.66 -7.57 -11.65
N LYS A 111 -4.10 -6.44 -12.07
CA LYS A 111 -4.88 -5.28 -12.52
C LYS A 111 -5.61 -5.53 -13.83
N GLU A 112 -4.98 -6.25 -14.76
CA GLU A 112 -5.59 -6.65 -16.03
C GLU A 112 -6.81 -7.55 -15.80
N LEU A 113 -6.70 -8.54 -14.91
CA LEU A 113 -7.80 -9.44 -14.56
C LEU A 113 -8.98 -8.70 -13.88
N GLU A 114 -8.71 -7.74 -13.00
CA GLU A 114 -9.76 -6.89 -12.41
C GLU A 114 -10.52 -6.11 -13.49
N SER A 115 -9.80 -5.62 -14.49
CA SER A 115 -10.36 -4.81 -15.58
C SER A 115 -11.20 -5.65 -16.56
N SER A 116 -10.82 -6.91 -16.80
CA SER A 116 -11.56 -7.84 -17.65
C SER A 116 -12.79 -8.47 -16.97
N SER A 117 -12.89 -8.40 -15.64
CA SER A 117 -14.02 -8.97 -14.88
C SER A 117 -15.24 -8.06 -14.81
N ILE A 118 -15.14 -6.83 -15.32
CA ILE A 118 -16.26 -5.89 -15.46
C ILE A 118 -17.02 -6.23 -16.75
N VAL A 119 -17.78 -7.32 -16.74
CA VAL A 119 -18.78 -7.58 -17.80
C VAL A 119 -19.93 -6.58 -17.60
N PRO A 120 -20.35 -5.81 -18.61
CA PRO A 120 -21.50 -4.94 -18.46
C PRO A 120 -22.73 -5.80 -18.20
N SER A 121 -23.34 -5.61 -17.03
CA SER A 121 -24.62 -6.21 -16.67
C SER A 121 -25.62 -5.80 -17.74
N ARG A 122 -25.97 -6.72 -18.66
CA ARG A 122 -27.09 -6.53 -19.59
C ARG A 122 -28.33 -6.30 -18.74
N LYS A 123 -28.86 -5.07 -18.75
CA LYS A 123 -30.23 -4.82 -18.32
C LYS A 123 -31.14 -5.58 -19.30
N ILE A 124 -31.91 -6.52 -18.76
CA ILE A 124 -33.07 -7.13 -19.42
C ILE A 124 -34.20 -6.09 -19.40
#